data_AF-A0A285MZI5-F1
#
_entry.id   AF-A0A285MZI5-F1
#
_cell.length_a   1.000
_cell.length_b   1.000
_cell.length_c   1.000
_cell.angle_alpha   90.00
_cell.angle_beta   90.00
_cell.angle_gamma   90.00
#
_symmetry.space_group_name_H-M   'P 1'
#
loop_
_entity.id
_entity.type
_entity.pdbx_description
1 polymer ?
#
loop_
_entity_poly.entity_id
_entity_poly.type
_entity_poly.pdbx_seq_one_letter_code
_entity_poly.pdbx_strand_id
1 'polypeptide(L)'
;MRLVIIFIFLSTIISCSFRDKVAPMKLNGQYSIIGYGTAQNFLEDYDSRYELISILKENHFQFDFSEIDSTVRIDKRLGNKLFGSSTFKYKLGHKTITLINHERSIEIPYWKVNETIMLKITRHGIMHFSITSYHNTKKHNKRS
;
A
#
# COMPACT_ATOMS: atom_id res chain seq x y z
N MET A 1 -52.66 -17.49 5.67
CA MET A 1 -51.88 -16.25 5.45
C MET A 1 -50.84 -15.94 6.54
N ARG A 2 -50.78 -16.66 7.68
CA ARG A 2 -49.76 -16.43 8.73
C ARG A 2 -48.40 -17.08 8.45
N LEU A 3 -48.33 -18.09 7.57
CA LEU A 3 -47.08 -18.81 7.23
C LEU A 3 -46.20 -18.09 6.20
N VAL A 4 -46.76 -17.20 5.37
CA VAL A 4 -46.02 -16.49 4.32
C VAL A 4 -45.11 -15.40 4.89
N ILE A 5 -45.52 -14.76 5.98
CA ILE A 5 -44.77 -13.68 6.64
C ILE A 5 -43.47 -14.19 7.27
N ILE A 6 -43.46 -15.45 7.75
CA ILE A 6 -42.28 -16.07 8.38
C ILE A 6 -41.19 -16.35 7.34
N PHE A 7 -41.56 -16.74 6.11
CA PHE A 7 -40.59 -16.99 5.03
C PHE A 7 -39.90 -15.71 4.53
N ILE A 8 -40.63 -14.59 4.52
CA ILE A 8 -40.07 -13.29 4.12
C ILE A 8 -39.04 -12.82 5.17
N PHE A 9 -39.31 -13.01 6.46
CA PHE A 9 -38.35 -12.67 7.52
C PHE A 9 -37.13 -13.61 7.59
N LEU A 10 -37.25 -14.88 7.21
CA LEU A 10 -36.07 -15.76 7.12
C LEU A 10 -35.13 -15.35 5.98
N SER A 11 -35.67 -14.85 4.86
CA SER A 11 -34.87 -14.44 3.71
C SER A 11 -34.01 -13.19 3.97
N THR A 12 -34.42 -12.31 4.89
CA THR A 12 -33.63 -11.11 5.23
C THR A 12 -32.47 -11.39 6.18
N ILE A 13 -32.50 -12.48 6.95
CA ILE A 13 -31.38 -12.90 7.82
C ILE A 13 -30.25 -13.53 6.98
N ILE A 14 -30.57 -14.12 5.83
CA ILE A 14 -29.59 -14.74 4.93
C ILE A 14 -28.90 -13.68 4.04
N SER A 15 -29.50 -12.52 3.85
CA SER A 15 -29.00 -11.46 2.95
C SER A 15 -27.90 -10.55 3.54
N CYS A 16 -27.27 -10.91 4.66
CA CYS A 16 -26.23 -10.10 5.30
C CYS A 16 -24.86 -10.79 5.47
N SER A 17 -24.65 -12.00 4.94
CA SER A 17 -23.39 -12.74 5.18
C SER A 17 -22.49 -12.96 3.96
N PHE A 18 -22.83 -12.43 2.79
CA PHE A 18 -21.85 -12.21 1.71
C PHE A 18 -20.96 -11.00 2.06
N ARG A 19 -20.34 -11.02 3.24
CA ARG A 19 -19.04 -10.39 3.41
C ARG A 19 -18.12 -11.19 2.53
N ASP A 20 -17.81 -10.66 1.36
CA ASP A 20 -16.76 -11.18 0.50
C ASP A 20 -15.59 -11.55 1.39
N LYS A 21 -15.35 -12.87 1.55
CA LYS A 21 -14.11 -13.38 2.10
C LYS A 21 -13.06 -13.17 1.02
N VAL A 22 -12.77 -11.91 0.71
CA VAL A 22 -11.54 -11.54 0.02
C VAL A 22 -10.45 -12.04 0.94
N ALA A 23 -9.73 -13.07 0.52
CA ALA A 23 -8.59 -13.57 1.27
C ALA A 23 -7.75 -12.35 1.68
N PRO A 24 -7.42 -12.21 2.97
CA PRO A 24 -6.74 -11.02 3.44
C PRO A 24 -5.47 -10.88 2.62
N MET A 25 -5.35 -9.74 1.94
CA MET A 25 -4.18 -9.44 1.13
C MET A 25 -2.96 -9.49 2.06
N LYS A 26 -2.00 -10.35 1.75
CA LYS A 26 -0.75 -10.43 2.50
C LYS A 26 0.34 -9.77 1.69
N LEU A 27 1.13 -8.92 2.34
CA LEU A 27 2.33 -8.34 1.76
C LEU A 27 3.53 -9.11 2.31
N ASN A 28 4.37 -9.63 1.43
CA ASN A 28 5.58 -10.33 1.79
C ASN A 28 6.62 -10.16 0.68
N GLY A 29 7.89 -9.99 1.07
CA GLY A 29 9.02 -9.77 0.20
C GLY A 29 9.21 -8.32 -0.24
N GLN A 30 10.04 -8.16 -1.27
CA GLN A 30 10.52 -6.87 -1.77
C GLN A 30 9.57 -6.27 -2.81
N TYR A 31 9.29 -4.96 -2.67
CA TYR A 31 8.45 -4.18 -3.55
C TYR A 31 9.19 -2.93 -4.03
N SER A 32 9.06 -2.66 -5.33
CA SER A 32 9.63 -1.49 -5.99
C SER A 32 8.54 -0.47 -6.28
N ILE A 33 8.86 0.82 -6.14
CA ILE A 33 8.04 1.90 -6.68
C ILE A 33 8.25 1.91 -8.20
N ILE A 34 7.16 1.70 -8.94
CA ILE A 34 7.14 1.72 -10.42
C ILE A 34 6.50 2.98 -10.99
N GLY A 35 5.92 3.83 -10.13
CA GLY A 35 5.28 5.07 -10.51
C GLY A 35 4.86 5.88 -9.29
N TYR A 36 4.61 7.17 -9.49
CA TYR A 36 4.15 8.06 -8.43
C TYR A 36 3.33 9.22 -9.02
N GLY A 37 2.30 9.64 -8.30
CA GLY A 37 1.53 10.84 -8.62
C GLY A 37 1.97 12.01 -7.74
N THR A 38 2.01 13.20 -8.30
CA THR A 38 2.46 14.42 -7.61
C THR A 38 1.41 15.52 -7.71
N ALA A 39 1.37 16.39 -6.71
CA ALA A 39 0.61 17.63 -6.76
C ALA A 39 1.28 18.64 -7.69
N GLN A 40 0.52 19.60 -8.22
CA GLN A 40 1.03 20.57 -9.21
C GLN A 40 2.19 21.42 -8.66
N ASN A 41 2.11 21.84 -7.41
CA ASN A 41 3.17 22.58 -6.73
C ASN A 41 4.47 21.79 -6.56
N PHE A 42 4.41 20.45 -6.55
CA PHE A 42 5.62 19.63 -6.53
C PHE A 42 6.39 19.71 -7.85
N LEU A 43 5.72 20.04 -8.97
CA LEU A 43 6.40 20.22 -10.25
C LEU A 43 7.33 21.43 -10.24
N GLU A 44 7.07 22.42 -9.39
CA GLU A 44 7.86 23.65 -9.27
C GLU A 44 9.01 23.53 -8.26
N ASP A 45 8.96 22.52 -7.36
CA ASP A 45 10.00 22.22 -6.37
C ASP A 45 11.06 21.26 -6.95
N TYR A 46 12.07 21.84 -7.61
CA TYR A 46 13.14 21.11 -8.29
C TYR A 46 13.98 20.23 -7.34
N ASP A 47 14.29 20.72 -6.15
CA ASP A 47 15.17 20.02 -5.20
C ASP A 47 14.48 18.77 -4.62
N SER A 48 13.23 18.91 -4.16
CA SER A 48 12.46 17.78 -3.65
C SER A 48 12.23 16.71 -4.71
N ARG A 49 12.02 17.13 -5.97
CA ARG A 49 11.89 16.24 -7.12
C ARG A 49 13.18 15.47 -7.41
N TYR A 50 14.32 16.17 -7.48
CA TYR A 50 15.60 15.55 -7.81
C TYR A 50 15.99 14.52 -6.76
N GLU A 51 15.80 14.84 -5.48
CA GLU A 51 16.07 13.92 -4.39
C GLU A 51 15.19 12.66 -4.48
N LEU A 52 13.88 12.80 -4.74
CA LEU A 52 12.99 11.66 -4.91
C LEU A 52 13.45 10.78 -6.08
N ILE A 53 13.78 11.37 -7.23
CA ILE A 53 14.25 10.64 -8.41
C ILE A 53 15.57 9.91 -8.13
N SER A 54 16.51 10.53 -7.41
CA SER A 54 17.76 9.88 -6.99
C SER A 54 17.49 8.64 -6.14
N ILE A 55 16.62 8.75 -5.14
CA ILE A 55 16.24 7.62 -4.28
C ILE A 55 15.60 6.48 -5.09
N LEU A 56 14.75 6.81 -6.05
CA LEU A 56 14.08 5.84 -6.91
C LEU A 56 15.02 5.14 -7.91
N LYS A 57 16.11 5.80 -8.34
CA LYS A 57 17.08 5.24 -9.29
C LYS A 57 18.14 4.35 -8.63
N GLU A 58 18.56 4.69 -7.42
CA GLU A 58 19.66 3.98 -6.72
C GLU A 58 19.22 2.63 -6.15
N ASN A 59 17.96 2.52 -5.70
CA ASN A 59 17.48 1.33 -5.02
C ASN A 59 16.56 0.49 -5.90
N HIS A 60 16.84 -0.81 -5.96
CA HIS A 60 16.03 -1.74 -6.75
C HIS A 60 14.67 -2.06 -6.10
N PHE A 61 14.53 -1.90 -4.78
CA PHE A 61 13.26 -2.03 -4.06
C PHE A 61 13.24 -1.01 -2.91
N GLN A 62 12.05 -0.47 -2.60
CA GLN A 62 11.88 0.59 -1.60
C GLN A 62 11.12 0.12 -0.35
N PHE A 63 10.44 -1.03 -0.44
CA PHE A 63 9.73 -1.63 0.68
C PHE A 63 10.06 -3.12 0.74
N ASP A 64 10.37 -3.62 1.92
CA ASP A 64 10.60 -5.03 2.20
C ASP A 64 9.69 -5.44 3.33
N PHE A 65 8.60 -6.15 2.98
CA PHE A 65 7.60 -6.61 3.93
C PHE A 65 7.95 -8.01 4.40
N SER A 66 7.87 -8.24 5.70
CA SER A 66 8.04 -9.55 6.30
C SER A 66 6.76 -9.92 7.05
N GLU A 67 6.10 -10.98 6.58
CA GLU A 67 4.90 -11.50 7.22
C GLU A 67 5.21 -12.10 8.60
N ILE A 68 6.38 -12.74 8.74
CA ILE A 68 6.80 -13.50 9.94
C ILE A 68 6.73 -12.63 11.20
N ASP A 69 7.24 -11.41 11.10
CA ASP A 69 7.31 -10.48 12.22
C ASP A 69 6.41 -9.26 12.03
N SER A 70 5.61 -9.23 10.96
CA SER A 70 4.74 -8.10 10.59
C SER A 70 5.52 -6.79 10.54
N THR A 71 6.74 -6.82 9.99
CA THR A 71 7.60 -5.65 9.84
C THR A 71 7.67 -5.23 8.38
N VAL A 72 7.70 -3.92 8.12
CA VAL A 72 8.15 -3.37 6.84
C VAL A 72 9.42 -2.56 7.06
N ARG A 73 10.43 -2.86 6.25
CA ARG A 73 11.64 -2.04 6.10
C ARG A 73 11.48 -1.20 4.84
N ILE A 74 11.54 0.10 5.00
CA ILE A 74 11.48 1.06 3.90
C ILE A 74 12.91 1.51 3.63
N ASP A 75 13.25 1.84 2.37
CA ASP A 75 14.51 2.51 2.07
C ASP A 75 14.77 3.65 3.06
N LYS A 76 16.00 3.76 3.57
CA LYS A 76 16.31 4.65 4.69
C LYS A 76 16.04 6.11 4.34
N ARG A 77 16.42 6.55 3.14
CA ARG A 77 16.23 7.93 2.69
C ARG A 77 14.74 8.22 2.51
N LEU A 78 14.04 7.32 1.81
CA LEU A 78 12.59 7.44 1.59
C LEU A 78 11.78 7.42 2.89
N GLY A 79 12.07 6.45 3.76
CA GLY A 79 11.37 6.21 5.02
C GLY A 79 11.52 7.38 5.98
N ASN A 80 12.75 7.87 6.16
CA ASN A 80 12.99 9.03 7.01
C ASN A 80 12.32 10.29 6.45
N LYS A 81 12.40 10.51 5.13
CA LYS A 81 11.80 11.69 4.49
C LYS A 81 10.27 11.70 4.62
N LEU A 82 9.59 10.58 4.37
CA LEU A 82 8.13 10.54 4.29
C LEU A 82 7.45 10.17 5.62
N PHE A 83 8.07 9.29 6.40
CA PHE A 83 7.46 8.65 7.57
C PHE A 83 8.26 8.90 8.87
N GLY A 84 9.46 9.49 8.79
CA GLY A 84 10.32 9.78 9.94
C GLY A 84 11.05 8.56 10.52
N SER A 85 10.96 7.40 9.86
CA SER A 85 11.69 6.17 10.20
C SER A 85 11.75 5.27 8.97
N SER A 86 12.67 4.31 8.96
CA SER A 86 12.82 3.30 7.91
C SER A 86 12.30 1.92 8.32
N THR A 87 11.80 1.75 9.53
CA THR A 87 11.34 0.45 10.03
C THR A 87 10.09 0.62 10.88
N PHE A 88 9.08 -0.20 10.57
CA PHE A 88 7.78 -0.17 11.22
C PHE A 88 7.25 -1.59 11.38
N LYS A 89 6.48 -1.84 12.43
CA LYS A 89 5.45 -2.89 12.37
C LYS A 89 4.36 -2.44 11.41
N TYR A 90 3.76 -3.36 10.64
CA TYR A 90 2.62 -3.03 9.80
C TYR A 90 1.41 -3.90 10.13
N LYS A 91 0.22 -3.33 9.95
CA LYS A 91 -1.06 -4.04 9.97
C LYS A 91 -1.81 -3.74 8.69
N LEU A 92 -2.41 -4.76 8.11
CA LEU A 92 -3.17 -4.63 6.87
C LEU A 92 -4.67 -4.67 7.18
N GLY A 93 -5.34 -3.54 6.98
CA GLY A 93 -6.78 -3.40 7.06
C GLY A 93 -7.44 -3.54 5.68
N HIS A 94 -8.76 -3.36 5.61
CA HIS A 94 -9.51 -3.50 4.35
C HIS A 94 -9.06 -2.50 3.28
N LYS A 95 -8.71 -1.26 3.65
CA LYS A 95 -8.28 -0.20 2.70
C LYS A 95 -7.13 0.63 3.22
N THR A 96 -6.46 0.17 4.28
CA THR A 96 -5.41 0.91 4.97
C THR A 96 -4.26 -0.03 5.31
N ILE A 97 -3.03 0.45 5.13
CA ILE A 97 -1.84 -0.13 5.74
C ILE A 97 -1.46 0.78 6.89
N THR A 98 -1.49 0.25 8.10
CA THR A 98 -1.09 0.99 9.30
C THR A 98 0.37 0.68 9.61
N LEU A 99 1.24 1.69 9.58
CA LEU A 99 2.63 1.60 10.00
C LEU A 99 2.75 2.05 11.46
N ILE A 100 3.39 1.25 12.30
CA ILE A 100 3.48 1.45 13.74
C ILE A 100 4.95 1.41 14.15
N ASN A 101 5.40 2.46 14.84
CA ASN A 101 6.73 2.52 15.44
C ASN A 101 6.63 3.26 16.78
N HIS A 102 7.01 2.59 17.89
CA HIS A 102 7.01 3.05 19.29
C HIS A 102 5.84 3.96 19.70
N GLU A 103 5.84 5.23 19.29
CA GLU A 103 4.89 6.27 19.69
C GLU A 103 4.00 6.78 18.54
N ARG A 104 4.19 6.29 17.31
CA ARG A 104 3.52 6.79 16.11
C ARG A 104 2.83 5.68 15.35
N SER A 105 1.60 5.98 14.92
CA SER A 105 0.82 5.19 13.98
C SER A 105 0.55 6.04 12.74
N ILE A 106 0.83 5.50 11.56
CA ILE A 106 0.62 6.16 10.27
C ILE A 106 -0.31 5.28 9.46
N GLU A 107 -1.49 5.78 9.17
CA GLU A 107 -2.45 5.10 8.30
C GLU A 107 -2.24 5.54 6.85
N ILE A 108 -1.98 4.57 5.99
CA ILE A 108 -1.77 4.77 4.57
C ILE A 108 -2.94 4.13 3.83
N PRO A 109 -3.90 4.91 3.33
CA PRO A 109 -4.94 4.39 2.47
C PRO A 109 -4.32 3.73 1.24
N TYR A 110 -4.85 2.58 0.82
CA TYR A 110 -4.38 1.90 -0.38
C TYR A 110 -5.52 1.33 -1.21
N TRP A 111 -5.23 1.11 -2.49
CA TRP A 111 -6.06 0.32 -3.38
C TRP A 111 -5.18 -0.54 -4.29
N LYS A 112 -5.75 -1.59 -4.86
CA LYS A 112 -5.02 -2.52 -5.73
C LYS A 112 -5.57 -2.45 -7.15
N VAL A 113 -4.68 -2.38 -8.13
CA VAL A 113 -5.00 -2.45 -9.56
C VAL A 113 -4.11 -3.52 -10.16
N ASN A 114 -4.69 -4.68 -10.51
CA ASN A 114 -3.96 -5.88 -10.93
C ASN A 114 -2.89 -6.29 -9.90
N GLU A 115 -1.61 -6.33 -10.29
CA GLU A 115 -0.49 -6.65 -9.39
C GLU A 115 0.10 -5.43 -8.68
N THR A 116 -0.39 -4.23 -9.00
CA THR A 116 0.12 -2.97 -8.46
C THR A 116 -0.71 -2.53 -7.26
N ILE A 117 -0.02 -2.09 -6.21
CA ILE A 117 -0.60 -1.51 -5.00
C ILE A 117 -0.36 -0.02 -5.05
N MET A 118 -1.43 0.74 -4.89
CA MET A 118 -1.40 2.19 -4.90
C MET A 118 -1.50 2.69 -3.46
N LEU A 119 -0.44 3.32 -2.97
CA LEU A 119 -0.33 3.85 -1.61
C LEU A 119 -0.56 5.36 -1.61
N LYS A 120 -1.56 5.84 -0.89
CA LYS A 120 -1.83 7.29 -0.76
C LYS A 120 -0.94 7.89 0.32
N ILE A 121 0.08 8.64 -0.07
CA ILE A 121 1.11 9.21 0.81
C ILE A 121 1.15 10.71 0.55
N THR A 122 0.06 11.41 0.86
CA THR A 122 -0.09 12.85 0.60
C THR A 122 0.90 13.69 1.44
N ARG A 123 2.18 13.69 1.07
CA ARG A 123 3.29 14.30 1.81
C ARG A 123 4.34 14.80 0.85
N HIS A 124 4.95 15.95 1.16
CA HIS A 124 6.01 16.56 0.34
C HIS A 124 5.64 16.62 -1.15
N GLY A 125 4.40 16.99 -1.47
CA GLY A 125 3.92 17.09 -2.85
C GLY A 125 3.71 15.77 -3.58
N ILE A 126 3.95 14.63 -2.94
CA ILE A 126 3.58 13.30 -3.44
C ILE A 126 2.12 13.05 -3.08
N MET A 127 1.33 12.51 -4.00
CA MET A 127 -0.06 12.12 -3.77
C MET A 127 -0.20 10.62 -3.56
N HIS A 128 0.53 9.82 -4.36
CA HIS A 128 0.55 8.38 -4.23
C HIS A 128 1.82 7.74 -4.80
N PHE A 129 2.12 6.53 -4.34
CA PHE A 129 3.08 5.62 -4.95
C PHE A 129 2.38 4.39 -5.52
N SER A 130 2.85 3.95 -6.68
CA SER A 130 2.52 2.66 -7.29
C SER A 130 3.65 1.69 -6.97
N ILE A 131 3.39 0.66 -6.17
CA ILE A 131 4.36 -0.37 -5.83
C ILE A 131 3.96 -1.73 -6.39
N THR A 132 4.94 -2.53 -6.79
CA THR A 132 4.73 -3.93 -7.22
C THR A 132 5.85 -4.81 -6.70
N SER A 133 5.63 -6.13 -6.65
CA SER A 133 6.66 -7.07 -6.23
C SER A 133 7.88 -6.98 -7.16
N TYR A 134 9.08 -6.90 -6.59
CA TYR A 134 10.33 -6.82 -7.34
C TYR A 134 10.57 -8.05 -8.25
N HIS A 135 10.04 -9.21 -7.88
CA HIS A 135 10.11 -10.39 -8.75
C HIS A 135 9.32 -10.21 -10.06
N ASN A 136 8.27 -9.40 -10.05
CA ASN A 136 7.45 -9.14 -11.23
C ASN A 136 8.08 -8.07 -12.14
N THR A 137 8.86 -7.13 -11.60
CA THR A 137 9.60 -6.14 -12.41
C THR A 137 10.70 -6.78 -13.25
N LYS A 138 11.37 -7.83 -12.75
CA LYS A 138 12.38 -8.59 -13.53
C LYS A 138 11.80 -9.40 -14.70
N LYS A 139 10.55 -9.88 -14.59
CA LYS A 139 9.91 -10.64 -15.68
C LYS A 139 9.58 -9.78 -16.89
N HIS A 140 9.27 -8.49 -16.68
CA HIS A 140 8.98 -7.56 -17.77
C HIS A 140 10.25 -7.10 -18.51
N ASN A 141 11.38 -6.88 -17.82
CA ASN A 141 12.63 -6.45 -18.46
C ASN A 141 13.37 -7.55 -19.25
N LYS A 142 12.95 -8.81 -19.17
CA LYS A 142 13.55 -9.91 -19.97
C LYS A 142 12.87 -10.13 -21.33
N ARG A 143 11.81 -9.39 -21.65
CA ARG A 143 11.04 -9.53 -22.90
C ARG A 143 11.22 -8.36 -23.87
N SER A 144 12.17 -7.45 -23.60
CA SER A 144 12.53 -6.34 -24.48
C SER A 144 13.94 -6.52 -25.02
#